data_AF-A0A7L2ESA0-F1
#
_entry.id   AF-A0A7L2ESA0-F1
#
_cell.length_a   1.000
_cell.length_b   1.000
_cell.length_c   1.000
_cell.angle_alpha   90.00
_cell.angle_beta   90.00
_cell.angle_gamma   90.00
#
_symmetry.space_group_name_H-M   'P 1'
#
loop_
_entity.id
_entity.type
_entity.pdbx_description
1 polymer ?
#
loop_
_entity_poly.entity_id
_entity_poly.type
_entity_poly.pdbx_seq_one_letter_code
_entity_poly.pdbx_strand_id
1 'polypeptide(L)'
;AQVRRIRKLFRHENYKRSDISNDIALLELNEPVECSPYIQLACVGDPTLRVSELQNCWVAGWGSTTEGDQDSSDSLQEAKVQLIDTQLCNS
;
A
#
# COMPACT_ATOMS: atom_id res chain seq x y z
N ALA A 1 3.29 7.83 19.07
CA ALA A 1 3.79 7.07 17.91
C ALA A 1 4.62 5.88 18.42
N GLN A 2 4.55 4.73 17.74
CA GLN A 2 5.46 3.61 18.00
C GLN A 2 6.48 3.53 16.86
N VAL A 3 7.76 3.36 17.19
CA VAL A 3 8.83 3.22 16.20
C VAL A 3 9.41 1.81 16.34
N ARG A 4 9.61 1.12 15.22
CA ARG A 4 10.15 -0.23 15.13
C ARG A 4 11.26 -0.28 14.09
N ARG A 5 12.25 -1.13 14.30
CA ARG A 5 13.30 -1.41 13.31
C ARG A 5 12.90 -2.62 12.47
N ILE A 6 13.31 -2.62 11.21
CA ILE A 6 13.17 -3.78 10.34
C ILE A 6 14.23 -4.81 10.77
N ARG A 7 13.79 -6.00 11.19
CA ARG A 7 14.67 -7.14 11.44
C ARG A 7 15.07 -7.79 10.13
N LYS A 8 14.11 -8.00 9.23
CA LYS A 8 14.32 -8.70 7.97
C LYS A 8 13.36 -8.22 6.89
N LEU A 9 13.88 -8.13 5.67
CA LEU A 9 13.14 -7.83 4.44
C LEU A 9 12.99 -9.13 3.64
N PHE A 10 11.76 -9.48 3.28
CA PHE A 10 11.45 -10.59 2.38
C PHE A 10 10.86 -10.01 1.09
N ARG A 11 11.70 -9.81 0.08
CA ARG A 11 11.26 -9.39 -1.25
C ARG A 11 10.65 -10.58 -1.98
N HIS A 12 9.59 -10.36 -2.75
CA HIS A 12 9.04 -11.39 -3.61
C HIS A 12 10.13 -12.00 -4.51
N GLU A 13 10.23 -13.34 -4.54
CA GLU A 13 11.32 -14.06 -5.20
C GLU A 13 11.39 -13.77 -6.71
N ASN A 14 10.22 -13.55 -7.32
CA ASN A 14 10.07 -13.23 -8.74
C ASN A 14 9.98 -11.73 -9.04
N TYR A 15 10.34 -10.84 -8.11
CA TYR A 15 10.37 -9.40 -8.41
C TYR A 15 11.33 -9.08 -9.56
N LYS A 16 10.84 -8.39 -10.59
CA LYS A 16 11.66 -7.94 -11.73
C LYS A 16 11.64 -6.43 -11.84
N ARG A 17 12.82 -5.83 -11.71
CA ARG A 17 12.98 -4.37 -11.82
C ARG A 17 12.69 -3.84 -13.24
N SER A 18 12.85 -4.67 -14.27
CA SER A 18 12.69 -4.24 -15.67
C SER A 18 11.26 -3.87 -16.04
N ASP A 19 10.29 -4.60 -15.50
CA ASP A 19 8.85 -4.43 -15.77
C ASP A 19 8.04 -4.17 -14.50
N ILE A 20 8.71 -4.07 -13.34
CA ILE A 20 8.10 -3.85 -12.02
C ILE A 20 7.11 -4.98 -11.65
N SER A 21 7.23 -6.15 -12.28
CA SER A 21 6.38 -7.29 -11.94
C SER A 21 6.69 -7.84 -10.55
N ASN A 22 5.62 -8.27 -9.86
CA ASN A 22 5.65 -8.78 -8.48
C ASN A 22 6.22 -7.77 -7.45
N ASP A 23 5.83 -6.51 -7.56
CA ASP A 23 6.25 -5.42 -6.66
C ASP A 23 5.56 -5.50 -5.29
N ILE A 24 6.05 -6.45 -4.47
CA ILE A 24 5.59 -6.64 -3.08
C ILE A 24 6.73 -7.20 -2.21
N ALA A 25 6.74 -6.81 -0.94
CA ALA A 25 7.66 -7.34 0.06
C ALA A 25 7.01 -7.40 1.45
N LEU A 26 7.51 -8.31 2.29
CA LEU A 26 7.17 -8.36 3.72
C LEU A 26 8.31 -7.78 4.54
N LEU A 27 7.95 -6.94 5.51
CA LEU A 27 8.86 -6.39 6.52
C LEU A 27 8.58 -7.06 7.85
N GLU A 28 9.55 -7.82 8.33
CA GLU A 28 9.50 -8.38 9.68
C GLU A 28 10.11 -7.37 10.66
N LEU A 29 9.31 -6.95 11.64
CA LEU A 29 9.73 -5.99 12.66
C LEU A 29 10.58 -6.68 13.73
N ASN A 30 11.46 -5.92 14.39
CA ASN A 30 12.32 -6.43 15.47
C ASN A 30 11.54 -6.83 16.74
N GLU A 31 10.37 -6.26 16.94
CA GLU A 31 9.46 -6.55 18.04
C GLU A 31 8.00 -6.28 17.60
N PRO A 32 7.01 -6.94 18.20
CA PRO A 32 5.60 -6.74 17.86
C PRO A 32 5.11 -5.30 18.09
N VAL A 33 3.96 -5.00 17.49
CA VAL A 33 3.21 -3.76 17.73
C VAL A 33 1.90 -4.13 18.41
N GLU A 34 1.60 -3.46 19.52
CA GLU A 34 0.34 -3.67 20.25
C GLU A 34 -0.81 -2.88 19.60
N CYS A 35 -1.95 -3.53 19.43
CA CYS A 35 -3.15 -2.89 18.89
C CYS A 35 -3.64 -1.79 19.84
N SER A 36 -4.14 -0.69 19.27
CA SER A 36 -4.67 0.46 20.00
C SER A 36 -5.68 1.21 19.13
N PRO A 37 -6.39 2.23 19.64
CA PRO A 37 -7.27 3.05 18.79
C PRO A 37 -6.58 3.68 17.57
N TYR A 38 -5.24 3.79 17.57
CA TYR A 38 -4.44 4.36 16.47
C TYR A 38 -3.63 3.30 15.69
N ILE A 39 -3.67 2.04 16.10
CA ILE A 39 -2.94 0.93 15.48
C ILE A 39 -3.87 -0.25 15.37
N GLN A 40 -4.26 -0.58 14.14
CA GLN A 40 -5.13 -1.70 13.83
C GLN A 40 -4.55 -2.51 12.68
N LEU A 41 -4.93 -3.78 12.61
CA LEU A 41 -4.54 -4.66 11.52
C LEU A 41 -5.42 -4.39 10.29
N ALA A 42 -4.80 -4.35 9.12
CA ALA A 42 -5.54 -4.37 7.86
C ALA A 42 -5.83 -5.82 7.45
N CYS A 43 -6.98 -6.03 6.79
CA CYS A 43 -7.30 -7.31 6.19
C CYS A 43 -6.49 -7.51 4.90
N VAL A 44 -6.09 -8.76 4.63
CA VAL A 44 -5.55 -9.17 3.32
C VAL A 44 -6.72 -9.72 2.50
N GLY A 45 -6.71 -9.46 1.18
CA GLY A 45 -7.73 -9.96 0.28
C GLY A 45 -7.80 -11.48 0.26
N ASP A 46 -9.02 -12.02 0.34
CA ASP A 46 -9.26 -13.45 0.14
C ASP A 46 -8.92 -13.84 -1.32
N PRO A 47 -8.31 -15.01 -1.59
CA PRO A 47 -8.01 -15.45 -2.95
C PRO A 47 -9.22 -15.53 -3.90
N THR A 48 -10.44 -15.62 -3.36
CA THR A 48 -11.70 -15.63 -4.10
C THR A 48 -12.28 -14.24 -4.33
N LEU A 49 -11.68 -13.19 -3.76
CA LEU A 49 -12.12 -11.81 -3.92
C LEU A 49 -12.03 -11.37 -5.39
N ARG A 50 -13.16 -10.95 -5.93
CA ARG A 50 -13.23 -10.31 -7.24
C ARG A 50 -13.05 -8.81 -7.08
N VAL A 51 -11.82 -8.35 -7.27
CA VAL A 51 -11.46 -6.93 -7.14
C VAL A 51 -12.37 -6.04 -8.01
N SER A 52 -12.74 -6.50 -9.21
CA SER A 52 -13.65 -5.77 -10.12
C SER A 52 -15.04 -5.47 -9.54
N GLU A 53 -15.46 -6.18 -8.50
CA GLU A 53 -16.75 -5.96 -7.83
C GLU A 53 -16.66 -4.88 -6.72
N LEU A 54 -15.46 -4.39 -6.41
CA LEU A 54 -15.26 -3.30 -5.45
C LEU A 54 -15.64 -1.95 -6.08
N GLN A 55 -16.56 -1.25 -5.45
CA GLN A 55 -17.05 0.04 -5.98
C GLN A 55 -16.38 1.26 -5.33
N ASN A 56 -15.91 1.13 -4.10
CA ASN A 56 -15.28 2.22 -3.37
C ASN A 56 -13.90 1.77 -2.89
N CYS A 57 -12.87 2.40 -3.44
CA CYS A 57 -11.50 2.20 -3.02
C CYS A 57 -10.96 3.51 -2.43
N TRP A 58 -10.03 3.38 -1.48
CA TRP A 58 -9.33 4.51 -0.90
C TRP A 58 -7.84 4.26 -0.99
N VAL A 59 -7.10 5.32 -1.29
CA VAL A 59 -5.64 5.36 -1.17
C VAL A 59 -5.30 6.41 -0.12
N ALA A 60 -4.32 6.12 0.72
CA ALA A 60 -3.88 7.03 1.79
C ALA A 60 -2.35 7.13 1.80
N GLY A 61 -1.84 8.30 2.15
CA GLY A 61 -0.39 8.54 2.22
C GLY A 61 -0.03 10.00 2.51
N TRP A 62 1.27 10.25 2.63
CA TRP A 62 1.85 11.58 2.89
C TRP A 62 2.54 12.17 1.64
N GLY A 63 2.29 11.62 0.45
CA GLY A 63 2.93 12.07 -0.79
C GLY A 63 2.63 13.53 -1.15
N SER A 64 3.26 14.01 -2.21
CA SER A 64 2.97 15.32 -2.79
C SER A 64 1.50 15.44 -3.20
N THR A 65 0.86 16.55 -2.83
CA THR A 65 -0.55 16.82 -3.11
C THR A 65 -0.77 17.66 -4.36
N THR A 66 0.31 18.17 -4.95
CA THR A 66 0.28 19.06 -6.12
C THR A 66 1.32 18.60 -7.13
N GLU A 67 0.96 18.58 -8.41
CA GLU A 67 1.88 18.22 -9.47
C GLU A 67 3.13 19.14 -9.48
N GLY A 68 4.31 18.53 -9.55
CA GLY A 68 5.59 19.25 -9.60
C GLY A 68 6.13 19.75 -8.26
N ASP A 69 5.37 19.58 -7.18
CA ASP A 69 5.83 19.91 -5.83
C ASP A 69 6.76 18.80 -5.30
N GLN A 70 7.86 19.21 -4.66
CA GLN A 70 8.81 18.31 -4.01
C GLN A 70 8.44 18.04 -2.55
N ASP A 71 7.56 18.85 -1.97
CA ASP A 71 7.17 18.74 -0.58
C ASP A 71 6.11 17.66 -0.37
N SER A 72 6.27 16.90 0.72
CA SER A 72 5.31 15.90 1.19
C SER A 72 4.34 16.54 2.18
N SER A 73 3.11 16.03 2.27
CA SER A 73 2.18 16.50 3.30
C SER A 73 2.64 16.11 4.71
N ASP A 74 2.56 17.04 5.66
CA ASP A 74 2.81 16.76 7.09
C ASP A 74 1.70 15.89 7.73
N SER A 75 0.51 15.89 7.14
CA SER A 75 -0.66 15.15 7.62
C SER A 75 -1.02 14.03 6.66
N LEU A 76 -1.51 12.91 7.19
CA LEU A 76 -1.98 11.80 6.37
C LEU A 76 -3.15 12.30 5.51
N GLN A 77 -3.04 12.10 4.20
CA GLN A 77 -4.11 12.38 3.24
C GLN A 77 -4.79 11.08 2.83
N GLU A 78 -6.03 11.18 2.37
CA GLU A 78 -6.75 10.08 1.73
C GLU A 78 -7.53 10.58 0.51
N ALA A 79 -7.71 9.70 -0.48
CA ALA A 79 -8.51 9.97 -1.65
C ALA A 79 -9.40 8.77 -1.97
N LYS A 80 -10.67 9.03 -2.25
CA LYS A 80 -11.58 8.04 -2.81
C LYS A 80 -11.28 7.89 -4.29
N VAL A 81 -11.02 6.67 -4.73
CA VAL A 81 -10.71 6.32 -6.12
C VAL A 81 -11.68 5.26 -6.64
N GLN A 82 -11.75 5.16 -7.96
CA GLN A 82 -12.51 4.13 -8.65
C GLN A 82 -11.55 3.14 -9.31
N LEU A 83 -11.96 1.88 -9.37
CA LEU A 83 -11.22 0.90 -10.14
C LEU A 83 -11.38 1.19 -11.63
N ILE A 84 -10.25 1.19 -12.32
CA ILE A 84 -10.19 1.29 -13.77
C ILE A 84 -10.12 -0.12 -14.32
N ASP A 85 -10.91 -0.40 -15.35
CA ASP A 85 -10.86 -1.67 -16.07
C ASP A 85 -9.44 -1.96 -16.56
N THR A 86 -8.98 -3.20 -16.42
CA THR A 86 -7.60 -3.58 -16.74
C THR A 86 -7.30 -3.49 -18.23
N GLN A 87 -8.28 -3.73 -19.12
CA GLN A 87 -8.08 -3.55 -20.56
C GLN A 87 -7.91 -2.08 -20.90
N LEU A 88 -8.72 -1.20 -20.30
CA LEU A 88 -8.60 0.24 -20.45
C LEU A 88 -7.28 0.78 -19.87
N CYS A 89 -6.80 0.26 -18.75
CA CYS A 89 -5.54 0.69 -18.14
C CYS A 89 -4.30 0.30 -18.98
N ASN A 90 -4.39 -0.81 -19.73
CA ASN A 90 -3.30 -1.35 -20.53
C ASN A 90 -3.33 -0.89 -22.00
N SER A 91 -4.27 -0.01 -22.38
CA SER A 91 -4.42 0.50 -23.75
C SER A 91 -3.34 1.48 -24.14
#